data_AF-X0TUJ2-F1
#
_entry.id   AF-X0TUJ2-F1
#
_cell.length_a   1.000
_cell.length_b   1.000
_cell.length_c   1.000
_cell.angle_alpha   90.00
_cell.angle_beta   90.00
_cell.angle_gamma   90.00
#
_symmetry.space_group_name_H-M   'P 1'
#
loop_
_entity.id
_entity.type
_entity.pdbx_description
1 polymer ?
#
loop_
_entity_poly.entity_id
_entity_poly.type
_entity_poly.pdbx_seq_one_letter_code
_entity_poly.pdbx_strand_id
1 'polypeptide(L)'
;LQQESGAISSIRRSMYLISPDRRVQAIIIAFLFGAFIEASAGFGTPAAVAAPLLVAIGFPGMAAVMVSLIIQSTPVSFGAIGTPILIGVNAGLSNQPEVIGYLTSHSIDFPAYLYAIGSKVAIIHGITGTLIPLILVMMMTRFFGHKRSWTEGISIWPFALFAGLCFTVPYTLVGIFFGPEFPSLVGSLIGLAIVIPSARNGLFLPKDIWDFPSKDTWPDEWIGQKIEEKDVAKAEVKVFIAWLPYILVALFLLLSRLWIPLKSFLAGINLQWT
;
A
#
# COMPACT_ATOMS: atom_id res chain seq x y z
N LEU A 1 6.89 -5.12 -21.66
CA LEU A 1 7.17 -3.68 -21.94
C LEU A 1 8.16 -3.06 -20.95
N GLN A 2 7.94 -3.07 -19.63
CA GLN A 2 8.91 -2.48 -18.67
C GLN A 2 10.22 -3.29 -18.52
N GLN A 3 10.16 -4.63 -18.64
CA GLN A 3 11.36 -5.47 -18.63
C GLN A 3 12.25 -5.20 -19.86
N GLU A 4 11.62 -5.02 -21.02
CA GLU A 4 12.30 -4.84 -22.32
C GLU A 4 12.89 -3.42 -22.50
N SER A 5 12.52 -2.44 -21.66
CA SER A 5 12.88 -1.02 -21.85
C SER A 5 13.99 -0.49 -20.93
N GLY A 6 14.51 -1.26 -19.97
CA GLY A 6 15.44 -0.73 -18.95
C GLY A 6 14.76 0.07 -17.84
N ALA A 7 13.43 0.14 -17.83
CA ALA A 7 12.67 0.80 -16.75
C ALA A 7 12.87 0.08 -15.41
N ILE A 8 12.94 -1.25 -15.38
CA ILE A 8 13.13 -2.02 -14.14
C ILE A 8 14.49 -1.79 -13.51
N SER A 9 15.58 -1.75 -14.29
CA SER A 9 16.91 -1.45 -13.77
C SER A 9 16.96 -0.03 -13.20
N SER A 10 16.24 0.91 -13.82
CA SER A 10 16.10 2.29 -13.35
C SER A 10 15.27 2.39 -12.06
N ILE A 11 14.18 1.63 -11.93
CA ILE A 11 13.40 1.52 -10.68
C ILE A 11 14.26 0.90 -9.58
N ARG A 12 14.95 -0.21 -9.86
CA ARG A 12 15.87 -0.87 -8.92
C ARG A 12 16.95 0.10 -8.43
N ARG A 13 17.59 0.84 -9.35
CA ARG A 13 18.57 1.89 -9.03
C ARG A 13 17.94 2.99 -8.18
N SER A 14 16.73 3.45 -8.51
CA SER A 14 16.05 4.50 -7.75
C SER A 14 15.72 4.08 -6.31
N MET A 15 15.33 2.81 -6.09
CA MET A 15 15.07 2.28 -4.75
C MET A 15 16.35 2.08 -3.97
N TYR A 16 17.42 1.59 -4.62
CA TYR A 16 18.75 1.52 -4.02
C TYR A 16 19.27 2.91 -3.60
N LEU A 17 18.99 3.94 -4.39
CA LEU A 17 19.30 5.34 -4.06
C LEU A 17 18.44 5.91 -2.91
N ILE A 18 17.29 5.30 -2.58
CA ILE A 18 16.55 5.64 -1.36
C ILE A 18 17.16 4.92 -0.17
N SER A 19 17.31 3.60 -0.25
CA SER A 19 17.99 2.78 0.75
C SER A 19 18.40 1.44 0.15
N PRO A 20 19.62 0.96 0.43
CA PRO A 20 20.03 -0.40 0.07
C PRO A 20 19.32 -1.48 0.90
N ASP A 21 18.71 -1.12 2.03
CA ASP A 21 18.06 -2.06 2.95
C ASP A 21 16.70 -2.56 2.43
N ARG A 22 16.54 -3.88 2.29
CA ARG A 22 15.30 -4.48 1.77
C ARG A 22 14.10 -4.26 2.67
N ARG A 23 14.29 -4.11 3.98
CA ARG A 23 13.21 -3.83 4.93
C ARG A 23 12.63 -2.44 4.68
N VAL A 24 13.49 -1.46 4.41
CA VAL A 24 13.07 -0.10 4.02
C VAL A 24 12.31 -0.13 2.70
N GLN A 25 12.84 -0.83 1.69
CA GLN A 25 12.18 -0.97 0.39
C GLN A 25 10.79 -1.63 0.51
N ALA A 26 10.66 -2.66 1.36
CA ALA A 26 9.40 -3.33 1.62
C ALA A 26 8.36 -2.39 2.25
N ILE A 27 8.76 -1.55 3.23
CA ILE A 27 7.88 -0.57 3.84
C ILE A 27 7.40 0.48 2.81
N ILE A 28 8.30 0.99 1.97
CA ILE A 28 7.94 2.00 0.97
C ILE A 28 7.01 1.42 -0.10
N ILE A 29 7.34 0.24 -0.63
CA ILE A 29 6.63 -0.33 -1.78
C ILE A 29 5.40 -1.13 -1.34
N ALA A 30 5.58 -2.11 -0.46
CA ALA A 30 4.47 -2.95 -0.04
C ALA A 30 3.48 -2.13 0.80
N PHE A 31 3.96 -1.47 1.86
CA PHE A 31 3.06 -0.80 2.80
C PHE A 31 2.54 0.54 2.26
N LEU A 32 3.39 1.53 2.00
CA LEU A 32 2.90 2.87 1.63
C LEU A 32 2.34 2.93 0.20
N PHE A 33 3.12 2.47 -0.79
CA PHE A 33 2.67 2.44 -2.18
C PHE A 33 1.54 1.42 -2.39
N GLY A 34 1.59 0.25 -1.74
CA GLY A 34 0.48 -0.70 -1.77
C GLY A 34 -0.79 -0.13 -1.14
N ALA A 35 -0.71 0.58 -0.01
CA ALA A 35 -1.87 1.27 0.57
C ALA A 35 -2.46 2.34 -0.37
N PHE A 36 -1.61 3.04 -1.12
CA PHE A 36 -2.05 3.97 -2.15
C PHE A 36 -2.83 3.28 -3.27
N ILE A 37 -2.31 2.15 -3.77
CA ILE A 37 -3.00 1.34 -4.78
C ILE A 37 -4.33 0.81 -4.23
N GLU A 38 -4.39 0.35 -2.98
CA GLU A 38 -5.63 -0.11 -2.34
C GLU A 38 -6.67 1.00 -2.26
N ALA A 39 -6.25 2.20 -1.83
CA ALA A 39 -7.15 3.33 -1.70
C ALA A 39 -7.79 3.73 -3.05
N SER A 40 -7.00 3.65 -4.12
CA SER A 40 -7.40 4.07 -5.46
C SER A 40 -8.22 3.03 -6.24
N ALA A 41 -7.83 1.75 -6.17
CA ALA A 41 -8.43 0.66 -6.93
C ALA A 41 -9.26 -0.31 -6.08
N GLY A 42 -8.85 -0.55 -4.84
CA GLY A 42 -9.50 -1.47 -3.90
C GLY A 42 -9.32 -2.96 -4.23
N PHE A 43 -9.99 -3.80 -3.44
CA PHE A 43 -10.25 -5.21 -3.73
C PHE A 43 -9.00 -6.08 -3.98
N GLY A 44 -7.90 -5.82 -3.26
CA GLY A 44 -6.70 -6.65 -3.36
C GLY A 44 -5.79 -6.32 -4.55
N THR A 45 -6.10 -5.26 -5.31
CA THR A 45 -5.26 -4.75 -6.41
C THR A 45 -3.77 -4.57 -6.04
N PRO A 46 -3.39 -4.12 -4.83
CA PRO A 46 -1.98 -4.02 -4.45
C PRO A 46 -1.20 -5.31 -4.57
N ALA A 47 -1.79 -6.48 -4.30
CA ALA A 47 -1.08 -7.74 -4.44
C ALA A 47 -0.67 -7.98 -5.91
N ALA A 48 -1.52 -7.58 -6.84
CA ALA A 48 -1.25 -7.68 -8.28
C ALA A 48 -0.23 -6.66 -8.80
N VAL A 49 -0.02 -5.54 -8.10
CA VAL A 49 0.88 -4.45 -8.55
C VAL A 49 2.19 -4.43 -7.77
N ALA A 50 2.14 -4.49 -6.43
CA ALA A 50 3.30 -4.39 -5.55
C ALA A 50 4.17 -5.66 -5.58
N ALA A 51 3.57 -6.86 -5.64
CA ALA A 51 4.36 -8.09 -5.62
C ALA A 51 5.25 -8.22 -6.88
N PRO A 52 4.76 -8.02 -8.13
CA PRO A 52 5.63 -8.02 -9.30
C PRO A 52 6.71 -6.93 -9.26
N LEU A 53 6.40 -5.75 -8.70
CA LEU A 53 7.36 -4.66 -8.55
C LEU A 53 8.49 -5.03 -7.57
N LEU A 54 8.16 -5.66 -6.45
CA LEU A 54 9.13 -6.15 -5.47
C LEU A 54 10.03 -7.24 -6.08
N VAL A 55 9.45 -8.20 -6.81
CA VAL A 55 10.22 -9.22 -7.55
C VAL A 55 11.17 -8.56 -8.55
N ALA A 56 10.69 -7.57 -9.30
CA ALA A 56 11.49 -6.84 -10.29
C ALA A 56 12.71 -6.13 -9.68
N ILE A 57 12.63 -5.64 -8.44
CA ILE A 57 13.76 -5.02 -7.74
C ILE A 57 14.62 -6.03 -6.96
N GLY A 58 14.28 -7.32 -6.97
CA GLY A 58 15.13 -8.41 -6.48
C GLY A 58 14.66 -9.12 -5.22
N PHE A 59 13.39 -8.99 -4.82
CA PHE A 59 12.83 -9.79 -3.73
C PHE A 59 12.54 -11.22 -4.19
N PRO A 60 12.66 -12.24 -3.31
CA PRO A 60 12.10 -13.56 -3.56
C PRO A 60 10.59 -13.47 -3.85
N GLY A 61 10.08 -14.29 -4.77
CA GLY A 61 8.68 -14.27 -5.18
C GLY A 61 7.72 -14.43 -4.02
N MET A 62 7.96 -15.42 -3.16
CA MET A 62 7.13 -15.66 -1.98
C MET A 62 7.23 -14.56 -0.92
N ALA A 63 8.41 -13.94 -0.77
CA ALA A 63 8.57 -12.79 0.13
C ALA A 63 7.73 -11.62 -0.37
N ALA A 64 7.81 -11.31 -1.67
CA ALA A 64 7.05 -10.25 -2.32
C ALA A 64 5.53 -10.44 -2.20
N VAL A 65 5.04 -11.66 -2.41
CA VAL A 65 3.62 -12.01 -2.24
C VAL A 65 3.21 -11.83 -0.78
N MET A 66 3.95 -12.41 0.16
CA MET A 66 3.63 -12.32 1.59
C MET A 66 3.53 -10.87 2.06
N VAL A 67 4.56 -10.05 1.78
CA VAL A 67 4.53 -8.65 2.22
C VAL A 67 3.43 -7.85 1.53
N SER A 68 3.11 -8.15 0.26
CA SER A 68 2.02 -7.48 -0.47
C SER A 68 0.63 -7.92 -0.03
N LEU A 69 0.49 -9.07 0.63
CA LEU A 69 -0.77 -9.53 1.24
C LEU A 69 -0.94 -8.98 2.66
N ILE A 70 0.13 -8.88 3.45
CA ILE A 70 0.07 -8.33 4.82
C ILE A 70 -0.51 -6.91 4.82
N ILE A 71 -0.28 -6.14 3.76
CA ILE A 71 -0.73 -4.76 3.63
C ILE A 71 -2.25 -4.67 3.48
N GLN A 72 -2.95 -5.76 3.15
CA GLN A 72 -4.41 -5.86 3.09
C GLN A 72 -5.07 -5.88 4.49
N SER A 73 -4.39 -5.30 5.50
CA SER A 73 -4.84 -5.26 6.89
C SER A 73 -5.42 -3.89 7.29
N THR A 74 -4.74 -2.79 6.95
CA THR A 74 -5.11 -1.42 7.40
C THR A 74 -5.86 -0.58 6.35
N PRO A 75 -5.34 -0.40 5.11
CA PRO A 75 -5.97 0.49 4.14
C PRO A 75 -7.32 -0.03 3.59
N VAL A 76 -7.61 -1.32 3.76
CA VAL A 76 -8.71 -2.01 3.06
C VAL A 76 -10.09 -1.49 3.40
N SER A 77 -10.35 -1.07 4.64
CA SER A 77 -11.67 -0.58 5.02
C SER A 77 -12.06 0.71 4.30
N PHE A 78 -11.09 1.45 3.77
CA PHE A 78 -11.32 2.65 2.96
C PHE A 78 -10.79 2.50 1.53
N GLY A 79 -10.59 1.26 1.08
CA GLY A 79 -10.23 0.93 -0.29
C GLY A 79 -11.31 1.35 -1.29
N ALA A 80 -10.90 1.59 -2.54
CA ALA A 80 -11.78 2.10 -3.60
C ALA A 80 -12.63 3.30 -3.15
N ILE A 81 -12.00 4.23 -2.42
CA ILE A 81 -12.61 5.46 -1.86
C ILE A 81 -13.79 5.15 -0.95
N GLY A 82 -13.50 4.45 0.15
CA GLY A 82 -14.50 4.18 1.19
C GLY A 82 -15.60 3.18 0.79
N THR A 83 -15.52 2.54 -0.38
CA THR A 83 -16.55 1.61 -0.88
C THR A 83 -16.94 0.53 0.14
N PRO A 84 -16.03 -0.10 0.89
CA PRO A 84 -16.41 -1.07 1.92
C PRO A 84 -17.31 -0.51 3.02
N ILE A 85 -17.14 0.75 3.42
CA ILE A 85 -18.03 1.41 4.39
C ILE A 85 -19.30 1.92 3.69
N LEU A 86 -19.13 2.72 2.63
CA LEU A 86 -20.21 3.46 1.98
C LEU A 86 -21.23 2.57 1.25
N ILE A 87 -20.77 1.44 0.74
CA ILE A 87 -21.62 0.47 0.01
C ILE A 87 -21.74 -0.81 0.83
N GLY A 88 -20.62 -1.41 1.26
CA GLY A 88 -20.63 -2.69 1.96
C GLY A 88 -21.38 -2.65 3.29
N VAL A 89 -20.88 -1.85 4.24
CA VAL A 89 -21.51 -1.69 5.56
C VAL A 89 -22.90 -1.06 5.43
N ASN A 90 -23.04 -0.04 4.59
CA ASN A 90 -24.34 0.58 4.31
C ASN A 90 -25.40 -0.46 3.90
N ALA A 91 -25.11 -1.29 2.88
CA ALA A 91 -26.03 -2.32 2.42
C ALA A 91 -26.32 -3.37 3.49
N GLY A 92 -25.32 -3.74 4.30
CA GLY A 92 -25.48 -4.72 5.38
C GLY A 92 -26.35 -4.22 6.55
N LEU A 93 -26.37 -2.91 6.81
CA LEU A 93 -27.09 -2.32 7.95
C LEU A 93 -28.40 -1.62 7.56
N SER A 94 -28.58 -1.31 6.28
CA SER A 94 -29.78 -0.66 5.77
C SER A 94 -31.04 -1.48 6.05
N ASN A 95 -32.09 -0.81 6.53
CA ASN A 95 -33.42 -1.39 6.79
C ASN A 95 -33.45 -2.57 7.78
N GLN A 96 -32.39 -2.77 8.58
CA GLN A 96 -32.38 -3.78 9.63
C GLN A 96 -33.21 -3.31 10.83
N PRO A 97 -34.20 -4.09 11.31
CA PRO A 97 -35.08 -3.69 12.42
C PRO A 97 -34.31 -3.26 13.69
N GLU A 98 -33.24 -3.98 14.02
CA GLU A 98 -32.39 -3.72 15.18
C GLU A 98 -31.65 -2.38 15.05
N VAL A 99 -31.15 -2.07 13.84
CA VAL A 99 -30.48 -0.80 13.56
C VAL A 99 -31.48 0.34 13.62
N ILE A 100 -32.66 0.21 13.01
CA ILE A 100 -33.71 1.23 13.07
C ILE A 100 -34.13 1.51 14.52
N GLY A 101 -34.32 0.47 15.33
CA GLY A 101 -34.64 0.62 16.76
C GLY A 101 -33.55 1.35 17.54
N TYR A 102 -32.28 1.00 17.31
CA TYR A 102 -31.14 1.68 17.93
C TYR A 102 -31.09 3.16 17.53
N LEU A 103 -31.22 3.47 16.24
CA LEU A 103 -31.19 4.83 15.72
C LEU A 103 -32.34 5.69 16.27
N THR A 104 -33.54 5.13 16.34
CA THR A 104 -34.72 5.81 16.88
C THR A 104 -34.55 6.12 18.36
N SER A 105 -34.08 5.15 19.15
CA SER A 105 -33.88 5.32 20.60
C SER A 105 -32.77 6.32 20.96
N HIS A 106 -31.78 6.49 20.09
CA HIS A 106 -30.66 7.42 20.31
C HIS A 106 -30.81 8.74 19.53
N SER A 107 -31.88 8.92 18.75
CA SER A 107 -32.09 10.08 17.88
C SER A 107 -30.92 10.34 16.92
N ILE A 108 -30.35 9.27 16.36
CA ILE A 108 -29.22 9.32 15.40
C ILE A 108 -29.76 9.03 14.00
N ASP A 109 -29.35 9.79 12.99
CA ASP A 109 -29.66 9.46 11.61
C ASP A 109 -28.73 8.37 11.04
N PHE A 110 -29.20 7.62 10.06
CA PHE A 110 -28.42 6.54 9.48
C PHE A 110 -27.09 7.02 8.84
N PRO A 111 -27.04 8.18 8.13
CA PRO A 111 -25.78 8.71 7.61
C PRO A 111 -24.74 9.05 8.68
N ALA A 112 -25.10 9.71 9.79
CA ALA A 112 -24.15 9.99 10.87
C ALA A 112 -23.73 8.72 11.60
N TYR A 113 -24.62 7.72 11.69
CA TYR A 113 -24.23 6.40 12.21
C TYR A 113 -23.18 5.72 11.33
N LEU A 114 -23.37 5.72 10.01
CA LEU A 114 -22.40 5.17 9.06
C LEU A 114 -21.07 5.93 9.09
N TYR A 115 -21.13 7.26 9.19
CA TYR A 115 -19.95 8.12 9.39
C TYR A 115 -19.21 7.72 10.67
N ALA A 116 -19.93 7.59 11.79
CA ALA A 116 -19.35 7.22 13.08
C ALA A 116 -18.72 5.81 13.05
N ILE A 117 -19.31 4.85 12.32
CA ILE A 117 -18.68 3.55 12.06
C ILE A 117 -17.35 3.75 11.33
N GLY A 118 -17.34 4.55 10.25
CA GLY A 118 -16.13 4.90 9.51
C GLY A 118 -15.04 5.47 10.42
N SER A 119 -15.37 6.45 11.27
CA SER A 119 -14.41 7.06 12.20
C SER A 119 -13.88 6.05 13.24
N LYS A 120 -14.73 5.18 13.79
CA LYS A 120 -14.30 4.13 14.73
C LYS A 120 -13.37 3.12 14.06
N VAL A 121 -13.70 2.69 12.84
CA VAL A 121 -12.84 1.82 12.02
C VAL A 121 -11.50 2.50 11.77
N ALA A 122 -11.49 3.80 11.44
CA ALA A 122 -10.26 4.56 11.22
C ALA A 122 -9.37 4.62 12.48
N ILE A 123 -9.96 4.79 13.66
CA ILE A 123 -9.21 4.80 14.93
C ILE A 123 -8.60 3.42 15.22
N ILE A 124 -9.39 2.35 15.10
CA ILE A 124 -8.92 0.98 15.36
C ILE A 124 -7.77 0.64 14.41
N HIS A 125 -7.94 0.89 13.11
CA HIS A 125 -6.91 0.69 12.10
C HIS A 125 -5.73 1.64 12.25
N GLY A 126 -5.94 2.86 12.72
CA GLY A 126 -4.86 3.80 13.01
C GLY A 126 -3.92 3.29 14.08
N ILE A 127 -4.47 2.68 15.14
CA ILE A 127 -3.71 2.09 16.23
C ILE A 127 -2.98 0.83 15.75
N THR A 128 -3.71 -0.15 15.21
CA THR A 128 -3.12 -1.44 14.80
C THR A 128 -2.22 -1.31 13.58
N GLY A 129 -2.61 -0.48 12.62
CA GLY A 129 -1.90 -0.20 11.38
C GLY A 129 -0.52 0.42 11.56
N THR A 130 -0.30 1.12 12.68
CA THR A 130 1.01 1.69 13.00
C THR A 130 2.06 0.61 13.21
N LEU A 131 1.64 -0.58 13.67
CA LEU A 131 2.53 -1.72 13.90
C LEU A 131 2.72 -2.60 12.66
N ILE A 132 1.87 -2.47 11.64
CA ILE A 132 1.90 -3.33 10.45
C ILE A 132 3.22 -3.27 9.69
N PRO A 133 3.87 -2.10 9.47
CA PRO A 133 5.19 -2.07 8.83
C PRO A 133 6.24 -2.89 9.57
N LEU A 134 6.20 -2.86 10.91
CA LEU A 134 7.11 -3.63 11.74
C LEU A 134 6.82 -5.12 11.64
N ILE A 135 5.54 -5.52 11.75
CA ILE A 135 5.12 -6.91 11.61
C ILE A 135 5.49 -7.45 10.22
N LEU A 136 5.26 -6.67 9.17
CA LEU A 136 5.61 -7.01 7.79
C LEU A 136 7.10 -7.33 7.66
N VAL A 137 7.95 -6.46 8.19
CA VAL A 137 9.40 -6.67 8.17
C VAL A 137 9.81 -7.86 9.03
N MET A 138 9.24 -8.01 10.22
CA MET A 138 9.51 -9.14 11.12
C MET A 138 9.17 -10.49 10.47
N MET A 139 8.04 -10.57 9.78
CA MET A 139 7.67 -11.75 9.00
C MET A 139 8.68 -11.99 7.87
N MET A 140 9.07 -10.93 7.16
CA MET A 140 10.06 -11.03 6.09
C MET A 140 11.41 -11.55 6.60
N THR A 141 11.97 -11.00 7.66
CA THR A 141 13.26 -11.45 8.19
C THR A 141 13.18 -12.85 8.80
N ARG A 142 12.06 -13.18 9.44
CA ARG A 142 11.85 -14.50 10.04
C ARG A 142 11.79 -15.63 9.02
N PHE A 143 11.08 -15.44 7.93
CA PHE A 143 10.85 -16.50 6.95
C PHE A 143 11.87 -16.51 5.82
N PHE A 144 12.37 -15.32 5.44
CA PHE A 144 13.20 -15.13 4.24
C PHE A 144 14.63 -14.63 4.51
N GLY A 145 15.01 -14.40 5.78
CA GLY A 145 16.37 -14.00 6.15
C GLY A 145 17.33 -15.17 6.27
N HIS A 146 18.63 -14.88 6.09
CA HIS A 146 19.69 -15.86 6.29
C HIS A 146 19.64 -16.49 7.69
N LYS A 147 19.47 -15.67 8.73
CA LYS A 147 19.37 -16.13 10.13
C LYS A 147 17.96 -16.53 10.56
N ARG A 148 16.96 -16.31 9.71
CA ARG A 148 15.53 -16.55 10.02
C ARG A 148 15.14 -16.00 11.39
N SER A 149 15.51 -14.75 11.68
CA SER A 149 15.37 -14.15 13.01
C SER A 149 14.30 -13.06 13.05
N TRP A 150 13.56 -13.02 14.16
CA TRP A 150 12.68 -11.91 14.51
C TRP A 150 13.47 -10.65 14.90
N THR A 151 14.66 -10.81 15.49
CA THR A 151 15.47 -9.69 15.97
C THR A 151 16.00 -8.83 14.84
N GLU A 152 16.28 -9.43 13.68
CA GLU A 152 16.64 -8.70 12.45
C GLU A 152 15.49 -7.81 11.97
N GLY A 153 14.24 -8.24 12.16
CA GLY A 153 13.10 -7.40 11.81
C GLY A 153 12.82 -6.32 12.85
N ILE A 154 13.05 -6.62 14.12
CA ILE A 154 12.90 -5.65 15.22
C ILE A 154 13.95 -4.53 15.12
N SER A 155 15.15 -4.76 14.57
CA SER A 155 16.20 -3.71 14.56
C SER A 155 15.82 -2.45 13.77
N ILE A 156 14.85 -2.54 12.84
CA ILE A 156 14.32 -1.39 12.09
C ILE A 156 13.09 -0.75 12.75
N TRP A 157 12.71 -1.14 13.97
CA TRP A 157 11.49 -0.64 14.63
C TRP A 157 11.32 0.89 14.62
N PRO A 158 12.36 1.74 14.76
CA PRO A 158 12.15 3.19 14.76
C PRO A 158 11.64 3.68 13.40
N PHE A 159 12.25 3.21 12.31
CA PHE A 159 11.82 3.56 10.96
C PHE A 159 10.45 2.97 10.63
N ALA A 160 10.20 1.72 11.04
CA ALA A 160 8.93 1.04 10.78
C ALA A 160 7.74 1.75 11.46
N LEU A 161 7.89 2.12 12.74
CA LEU A 161 6.87 2.88 13.46
C LEU A 161 6.73 4.30 12.91
N PHE A 162 7.83 4.96 12.55
CA PHE A 162 7.80 6.26 11.90
C PHE A 162 7.00 6.22 10.60
N ALA A 163 7.26 5.24 9.73
CA ALA A 163 6.51 5.07 8.48
C ALA A 163 5.04 4.71 8.73
N GLY A 164 4.77 3.86 9.73
CA GLY A 164 3.43 3.55 10.21
C GLY A 164 2.68 4.82 10.60
N LEU A 165 3.25 5.66 11.46
CA LEU A 165 2.66 6.91 11.92
C LEU A 165 2.46 7.92 10.79
N CYS A 166 3.40 8.04 9.85
CA CYS A 166 3.26 8.93 8.70
C CYS A 166 2.05 8.55 7.82
N PHE A 167 1.63 7.28 7.84
CA PHE A 167 0.42 6.81 7.19
C PHE A 167 -0.81 6.94 8.10
N THR A 168 -0.75 6.37 9.31
CA THR A 168 -1.91 6.19 10.18
C THR A 168 -2.43 7.47 10.82
N VAL A 169 -1.57 8.44 11.11
CA VAL A 169 -1.99 9.74 11.67
C VAL A 169 -2.88 10.49 10.68
N PRO A 170 -2.43 10.82 9.46
CA PRO A 170 -3.30 11.47 8.47
C PRO A 170 -4.50 10.61 8.09
N TYR A 171 -4.34 9.29 7.95
CA TYR A 171 -5.45 8.35 7.74
C TYR A 171 -6.55 8.48 8.80
N THR A 172 -6.16 8.49 10.08
CA THR A 172 -7.11 8.53 11.20
C THR A 172 -7.79 9.89 11.29
N LEU A 173 -7.02 10.97 11.13
CA LEU A 173 -7.57 12.33 11.13
C LEU A 173 -8.59 12.50 9.99
N VAL A 174 -8.29 11.99 8.80
CA VAL A 174 -9.23 12.02 7.67
C VAL A 174 -10.49 11.22 7.98
N GLY A 175 -10.36 10.01 8.55
CA GLY A 175 -11.51 9.19 8.93
C GLY A 175 -12.40 9.79 10.02
N ILE A 176 -11.83 10.59 10.92
CA ILE A 176 -12.56 11.26 12.01
C ILE A 176 -13.24 12.54 11.54
N PHE A 177 -12.55 13.36 10.72
CA PHE A 177 -13.01 14.71 10.40
C PHE A 177 -13.65 14.84 9.01
N PHE A 178 -13.31 13.95 8.07
CA PHE A 178 -13.72 14.05 6.67
C PHE A 178 -14.51 12.84 6.16
N GLY A 179 -14.56 11.74 6.93
CA GLY A 179 -15.35 10.55 6.59
C GLY A 179 -14.54 9.43 5.92
N PRO A 180 -15.21 8.35 5.50
CA PRO A 180 -14.58 7.11 5.04
C PRO A 180 -14.02 7.15 3.62
N GLU A 181 -14.24 8.22 2.85
CA GLU A 181 -13.88 8.29 1.43
C GLU A 181 -12.37 8.30 1.20
N PHE A 182 -11.63 9.12 1.94
CA PHE A 182 -10.23 9.42 1.65
C PHE A 182 -9.16 8.97 2.67
N PRO A 183 -9.43 8.29 3.81
CA PRO A 183 -8.40 7.94 4.80
C PRO A 183 -7.16 7.27 4.22
N SER A 184 -7.32 6.14 3.52
CA SER A 184 -6.20 5.38 2.94
C SER A 184 -5.45 6.16 1.87
N LEU A 185 -6.16 6.99 1.11
CA LEU A 185 -5.60 7.72 -0.01
C LEU A 185 -4.70 8.86 0.47
N VAL A 186 -5.23 9.70 1.35
CA VAL A 186 -4.49 10.83 1.93
C VAL A 186 -3.37 10.31 2.82
N GLY A 187 -3.64 9.29 3.64
CA GLY A 187 -2.63 8.69 4.50
C GLY A 187 -1.44 8.15 3.74
N SER A 188 -1.67 7.41 2.64
CA SER A 188 -0.59 6.84 1.84
C SER A 188 0.20 7.89 1.05
N LEU A 189 -0.46 8.90 0.49
CA LEU A 189 0.22 9.99 -0.21
C LEU A 189 1.12 10.82 0.71
N ILE A 190 0.60 11.22 1.87
CA ILE A 190 1.38 11.95 2.88
C ILE A 190 2.50 11.05 3.41
N GLY A 191 2.21 9.78 3.69
CA GLY A 191 3.20 8.79 4.10
C GLY A 191 4.36 8.68 3.11
N LEU A 192 4.08 8.51 1.81
CA LEU A 192 5.10 8.47 0.77
C LEU A 192 5.90 9.78 0.69
N ALA A 193 5.20 10.93 0.73
CA ALA A 193 5.82 12.25 0.63
C ALA A 193 6.78 12.55 1.78
N ILE A 194 6.54 12.01 2.98
CA ILE A 194 7.39 12.18 4.15
C ILE A 194 8.48 11.09 4.23
N VAL A 195 8.10 9.83 4.05
CA VAL A 195 8.99 8.68 4.31
C VAL A 195 10.09 8.57 3.25
N ILE A 196 9.80 8.84 1.98
CA ILE A 196 10.82 8.74 0.92
C ILE A 196 11.97 9.74 1.14
N PRO A 197 11.74 11.05 1.33
CA PRO A 197 12.81 12.00 1.66
C PRO A 197 13.50 11.67 2.99
N SER A 198 12.74 11.24 4.01
CA SER A 198 13.29 10.87 5.32
C SER A 198 14.26 9.69 5.20
N ALA A 199 13.89 8.64 4.46
CA ALA A 199 14.76 7.50 4.20
C ALA A 199 16.03 7.90 3.43
N ARG A 200 15.89 8.75 2.39
CA ARG A 200 17.04 9.29 1.64
C ARG A 200 18.02 10.06 2.52
N ASN A 201 17.51 10.77 3.52
CA ASN A 201 18.32 11.54 4.47
C ASN A 201 18.81 10.70 5.67
N GLY A 202 18.57 9.38 5.66
CA GLY A 202 19.00 8.48 6.73
C GLY A 202 18.21 8.58 8.04
N LEU A 203 17.06 9.27 8.05
CA LEU A 203 16.26 9.47 9.26
C LEU A 203 15.67 8.13 9.75
N PHE A 204 15.95 7.80 11.01
CA PHE A 204 15.52 6.57 11.69
C PHE A 204 15.97 5.25 11.04
N LEU A 205 16.80 5.27 10.00
CA LEU A 205 17.30 4.06 9.36
C LEU A 205 18.08 3.17 10.35
N PRO A 206 17.99 1.84 10.20
CA PRO A 206 18.77 0.92 11.02
C PRO A 206 20.27 1.09 10.74
N LYS A 207 21.09 0.79 11.75
CA LYS A 207 22.56 0.81 11.61
C LYS A 207 23.07 -0.39 10.79
N ASP A 208 22.33 -1.50 10.84
CA ASP A 208 22.58 -2.67 10.02
C ASP A 208 21.83 -2.56 8.69
N ILE A 209 22.45 -3.04 7.61
CA ILE A 209 21.79 -3.22 6.32
C ILE A 209 21.40 -4.68 6.21
N TRP A 210 20.12 -4.94 5.97
CA TRP A 210 19.60 -6.29 5.77
C TRP A 210 19.24 -6.51 4.30
N ASP A 211 19.68 -7.66 3.78
CA ASP A 211 19.33 -8.16 2.46
C ASP A 211 19.00 -9.65 2.56
N PHE A 212 18.35 -10.17 1.51
CA PHE A 212 18.08 -11.59 1.37
C PHE A 212 19.39 -12.37 1.24
N PRO A 213 19.42 -13.68 1.59
CA PRO A 213 20.56 -14.52 1.27
C PRO A 213 20.79 -14.55 -0.26
N SER A 214 21.97 -14.99 -0.69
CA SER A 214 22.31 -15.00 -2.11
C SER A 214 21.31 -15.84 -2.93
N LYS A 215 20.96 -15.38 -4.14
CA LYS A 215 19.89 -15.97 -4.96
C LYS A 215 20.07 -17.46 -5.25
N ASP A 216 21.31 -17.93 -5.35
CA ASP A 216 21.70 -19.33 -5.55
C ASP A 216 21.36 -20.23 -4.36
N THR A 217 21.13 -19.65 -3.19
CA THR A 217 20.78 -20.37 -1.95
C THR A 217 19.27 -20.41 -1.68
N TRP A 218 18.45 -19.81 -2.55
CA TRP A 218 17.01 -19.76 -2.35
C TRP A 218 16.37 -21.13 -2.63
N PRO A 219 15.51 -21.63 -1.73
CA PRO A 219 14.69 -22.81 -2.01
C PRO A 219 13.80 -22.57 -3.25
N ASP A 220 13.51 -23.63 -4.01
CA ASP A 220 12.62 -23.55 -5.17
C ASP A 220 11.26 -22.97 -4.82
N GLU A 221 10.76 -23.22 -3.61
CA GLU A 221 9.50 -22.66 -3.10
C GLU A 221 9.49 -21.13 -3.06
N TRP A 222 10.64 -20.47 -2.91
CA TRP A 222 10.73 -19.01 -2.88
C TRP A 222 10.72 -18.40 -4.27
N ILE A 223 11.10 -19.21 -5.26
CA ILE A 223 11.25 -18.83 -6.66
C ILE A 223 9.91 -19.15 -7.32
N GLY A 224 9.22 -18.11 -7.80
CA GLY A 224 8.03 -18.32 -8.64
C GLY A 224 8.39 -18.97 -9.98
N GLN A 225 7.50 -18.89 -10.97
CA GLN A 225 7.91 -19.18 -12.35
C GLN A 225 9.18 -18.39 -12.68
N LYS A 226 10.23 -19.06 -13.18
CA LYS A 226 11.45 -18.40 -13.64
C LYS A 226 11.07 -17.46 -14.76
N ILE A 227 10.90 -16.18 -14.42
CA ILE A 227 10.86 -15.13 -15.42
C ILE A 227 12.30 -15.06 -15.90
N GLU A 228 12.54 -15.43 -17.16
CA GLU A 228 13.85 -15.27 -17.77
C GLU A 228 14.30 -13.82 -17.52
N GLU A 229 15.37 -13.64 -16.75
CA GLU A 229 16.08 -12.37 -16.70
C GLU A 229 16.71 -12.19 -18.08
N LYS A 230 15.93 -11.75 -19.06
CA LYS A 230 16.49 -11.28 -20.33
C LYS A 230 17.47 -10.18 -19.96
N ASP A 231 18.71 -10.28 -20.44
CA ASP A 231 19.71 -9.23 -20.33
C ASP A 231 19.09 -7.94 -20.83
N VAL A 232 18.67 -7.10 -19.88
CA VAL A 232 17.96 -5.88 -20.18
C VAL A 232 18.97 -4.98 -20.86
N ALA A 233 18.70 -4.60 -22.10
CA ALA A 233 19.54 -3.65 -22.84
C ALA A 233 19.83 -2.43 -21.94
N LYS A 234 21.08 -1.94 -21.99
CA LYS A 234 21.62 -0.78 -21.23
C LYS A 234 20.92 0.56 -21.53
N ALA A 235 19.65 0.57 -21.93
CA ALA A 235 18.87 1.78 -22.05
C ALA A 235 18.63 2.34 -20.63
N GLU A 236 19.42 3.34 -20.25
CA GLU A 236 19.21 4.10 -19.02
C GLU A 236 17.95 4.97 -19.18
N VAL A 237 16.80 4.41 -18.84
CA VAL A 237 15.57 5.20 -18.70
C VAL A 237 15.74 6.14 -17.51
N LYS A 238 15.40 7.43 -17.68
CA LYS A 238 15.42 8.37 -16.55
C LYS A 238 14.52 7.85 -15.43
N VAL A 239 14.99 7.90 -14.18
CA VAL A 239 14.25 7.42 -13.00
C VAL A 239 12.80 7.91 -12.97
N PHE A 240 12.56 9.19 -13.29
CA PHE A 240 11.21 9.75 -13.35
C PHE A 240 10.31 9.05 -14.38
N ILE A 241 10.83 8.75 -15.58
CA ILE A 241 10.10 8.06 -16.65
C ILE A 241 9.77 6.62 -16.23
N ALA A 242 10.65 5.99 -15.46
CA ALA A 242 10.43 4.62 -14.99
C ALA A 242 9.27 4.54 -13.96
N TRP A 243 9.09 5.57 -13.14
CA TRP A 243 7.96 5.68 -12.20
C TRP A 243 6.69 6.26 -12.83
N LEU A 244 6.79 6.88 -14.01
CA LEU A 244 5.69 7.59 -14.66
C LEU A 244 4.42 6.75 -14.83
N PRO A 245 4.44 5.46 -15.23
CA PRO A 245 3.21 4.68 -15.34
C PRO A 245 2.44 4.58 -14.03
N TYR A 246 3.14 4.37 -12.91
CA TYR A 246 2.53 4.27 -11.59
C TYR A 246 1.99 5.63 -11.12
N ILE A 247 2.73 6.71 -11.37
CA ILE A 247 2.29 8.09 -11.05
C ILE A 247 1.08 8.48 -11.90
N LEU A 248 1.04 8.12 -13.18
CA LEU A 248 -0.10 8.40 -14.06
C LEU A 248 -1.32 7.63 -13.61
N VAL A 249 -1.21 6.32 -13.34
CA VAL A 249 -2.32 5.52 -12.79
C VAL A 249 -2.82 6.15 -11.49
N ALA A 250 -1.91 6.51 -10.59
CA ALA A 250 -2.21 7.20 -9.35
C ALA A 250 -3.03 8.49 -9.59
N LEU A 251 -2.53 9.36 -10.47
CA LEU A 251 -3.12 10.66 -10.75
C LEU A 251 -4.47 10.52 -11.47
N PHE A 252 -4.60 9.62 -12.46
CA PHE A 252 -5.86 9.38 -13.15
C PHE A 252 -6.93 8.82 -12.21
N LEU A 253 -6.56 7.90 -11.32
CA LEU A 253 -7.49 7.38 -10.31
C LEU A 253 -7.92 8.46 -9.30
N LEU A 254 -6.99 9.33 -8.89
CA LEU A 254 -7.31 10.50 -8.06
C LEU A 254 -8.26 11.46 -8.76
N LEU A 255 -7.91 11.89 -9.98
CA LEU A 255 -8.66 12.88 -10.75
C LEU A 255 -10.06 12.36 -11.13
N SER A 256 -10.17 11.11 -11.57
CA SER A 256 -11.48 10.51 -11.93
C SER A 256 -12.45 10.42 -10.75
N ARG A 257 -11.95 10.57 -9.52
CA ARG A 257 -12.73 10.39 -8.29
C ARG A 257 -12.98 11.69 -7.54
N LEU A 258 -12.01 12.61 -7.54
CA LEU A 258 -12.10 13.91 -6.90
C LEU A 258 -12.68 14.99 -7.82
N TRP A 259 -12.49 14.89 -9.13
CA TRP A 259 -12.95 15.89 -10.08
C TRP A 259 -14.31 15.51 -10.68
N ILE A 260 -15.38 16.06 -10.10
CA ILE A 260 -16.77 15.76 -10.46
C ILE A 260 -17.05 15.88 -11.98
N PRO A 261 -16.61 16.95 -12.68
CA PRO A 261 -16.79 17.06 -14.13
C PRO A 261 -16.18 15.90 -14.92
N LEU A 262 -14.98 15.45 -14.56
CA LEU A 262 -14.32 14.33 -15.22
C LEU A 262 -15.02 13.02 -14.90
N LYS A 263 -15.46 12.80 -13.66
CA LYS A 263 -16.25 11.63 -13.27
C LYS A 263 -17.53 11.54 -14.10
N SER A 264 -18.27 12.64 -14.22
CA SER A 264 -19.50 12.72 -15.00
C SER A 264 -19.24 12.51 -16.50
N PHE A 265 -18.17 13.08 -17.05
CA PHE A 265 -17.77 12.86 -18.43
C PHE A 265 -17.47 11.38 -18.71
N LEU A 266 -16.63 10.74 -17.88
CA LEU A 266 -16.26 9.33 -18.03
C LEU A 266 -17.47 8.40 -17.87
N ALA A 267 -18.37 8.68 -16.91
CA ALA A 267 -19.59 7.90 -16.71
C ALA A 267 -20.62 8.08 -17.85
N GLY A 268 -20.50 9.14 -18.65
CA GLY A 268 -21.36 9.39 -19.80
C GLY A 268 -20.98 8.60 -21.07
N ILE A 269 -19.82 7.95 -21.08
CA ILE A 269 -19.33 7.17 -22.23
C ILE A 269 -19.93 5.75 -22.15
N ASN A 270 -21.05 5.54 -22.83
CA ASN A 270 -21.61 4.20 -23.05
C ASN A 270 -21.02 3.58 -24.32
N LEU A 271 -19.99 2.74 -24.16
CA LEU A 271 -19.50 1.90 -25.24
C LEU A 271 -20.43 0.68 -25.39
N GLN A 272 -21.40 0.80 -26.29
CA GLN A 272 -22.18 -0.35 -26.75
C GLN A 272 -21.31 -1.14 -27.73
N TRP A 273 -20.98 -2.37 -27.36
CA TRP A 273 -20.34 -3.32 -28.26
C TRP A 273 -21.43 -4.21 -28.85
N THR A 274 -21.54 -4.22 -30.17
CA THR A 274 -22.31 -5.20 -30.96
C THR A 274 -21.46 -6.42 -31.29
#